data_AF-A0A519UPK3-F1
#
_entry.id   AF-A0A519UPK3-F1
#
_cell.length_a   1.000
_cell.length_b   1.000
_cell.length_c   1.000
_cell.angle_alpha   90.00
_cell.angle_beta   90.00
_cell.angle_gamma   90.00
#
_symmetry.space_group_name_H-M   'P 1'
#
loop_
_entity.id
_entity.type
_entity.pdbx_description
1 polymer ?
#
loop_
_entity_poly.entity_id
_entity_poly.type
_entity_poly.pdbx_seq_one_letter_code
_entity_poly.pdbx_strand_id
1 'polypeptide(L)'
;GAQLLAQQGGGEVLPATIREYGRARLTSLDGESPLLAGLHQDTQVWMSHGDTIKTLPAGYEILASTPEVEVAAYKLPEQPTYGIQFHPEVTHSTEGRILLENFVVGICGCDQSWTPDHFVDSMVEALQNTIGPDDQVILGLSGGVDSSVAALLLHRAIGPRLHGIFVDNGLLRQNEFAQVLQAYEGLGLNVTGVQAAPEFYAALAGLSDPEAKRKAIGRTFIEVFDREAQKVQGARWLAQGTIYPDVIESVSVKGPAVTIKSHHNVGGLPEKMNLKIVEPLRMLFKDEVREVGAALGLPEVILHRHPFPGPGLGIRILGDITPEKVELLQRADGVFINLLKERGLYDATWQAGAILLPVQSVGVMGDERTYERVVALRAVTSVDGMTADWAHLPYDFLAEVSNKIINQVRGINRVVYD
;
A
#
# COMPACT_ATOMS: atom_id res chain seq x y z
N GLY A 1 18.70 0.07 20.38
CA GLY A 1 19.95 0.72 19.94
C GLY A 1 20.65 1.43 21.07
N ALA A 2 20.10 2.58 21.51
CA ALA A 2 20.72 3.44 22.52
C ALA A 2 21.09 2.73 23.84
N GLN A 3 20.23 1.87 24.38
CA GLN A 3 20.54 1.12 25.61
C GLN A 3 21.71 0.15 25.44
N LEU A 4 21.79 -0.54 24.29
CA LEU A 4 22.89 -1.44 23.98
C LEU A 4 24.22 -0.69 23.91
N LEU A 5 24.24 0.47 23.25
CA LEU A 5 25.44 1.33 23.16
C LEU A 5 25.91 1.81 24.53
N ALA A 6 24.98 2.20 25.41
CA ALA A 6 25.30 2.61 26.77
C ALA A 6 25.85 1.43 27.59
N GLN A 7 25.21 0.27 27.52
CA GLN A 7 25.63 -0.94 28.24
C GLN A 7 27.01 -1.44 27.78
N GLN A 8 27.27 -1.46 26.47
CA GLN A 8 28.57 -1.86 25.90
C GLN A 8 29.69 -0.88 26.28
N GLY A 9 29.37 0.41 26.46
CA GLY A 9 30.30 1.41 26.98
C GLY A 9 30.57 1.31 28.49
N GLY A 10 29.93 0.38 29.21
CA GLY A 10 30.06 0.23 30.67
C GLY A 10 29.06 1.04 31.50
N GLY A 11 28.01 1.57 30.86
CA GLY A 11 26.90 2.25 31.52
C GLY A 11 25.91 1.28 32.19
N GLU A 12 25.05 1.83 33.04
CA GLU A 12 24.04 1.07 33.78
C GLU A 12 22.67 1.24 33.11
N VAL A 13 22.09 0.13 32.62
CA VAL A 13 20.73 0.07 32.08
C VAL A 13 19.88 -0.76 33.03
N LEU A 14 18.74 -0.22 33.46
CA LEU A 14 17.83 -0.87 34.40
C LEU A 14 16.43 -0.97 33.82
N PRO A 15 15.64 -1.99 34.21
CA PRO A 15 14.20 -1.99 33.98
C PRO A 15 13.58 -0.71 34.57
N ALA A 16 12.79 0.00 33.77
CA ALA A 16 12.12 1.21 34.24
C ALA A 16 11.00 0.84 35.24
N THR A 17 10.92 1.56 36.36
CA THR A 17 9.82 1.42 37.34
C THR A 17 8.49 1.94 36.80
N ILE A 18 8.54 2.91 35.88
CA ILE A 18 7.42 3.42 35.10
C ILE A 18 7.79 3.22 33.63
N ARG A 19 6.98 2.44 32.90
CA ARG A 19 7.18 2.28 31.47
C ARG A 19 6.55 3.47 30.76
N GLU A 20 7.38 4.34 30.21
CA GLU A 20 6.93 5.48 29.42
C GLU A 20 6.70 5.01 27.98
N TYR A 21 5.47 4.53 27.73
CA TYR A 21 4.95 4.32 26.38
C TYR A 21 4.02 5.49 26.07
N GLY A 22 4.49 6.46 25.30
CA GLY A 22 3.65 7.59 24.97
C GLY A 22 4.39 8.86 24.61
N ARG A 23 3.60 9.94 24.56
CA ARG A 23 4.08 11.29 24.28
C ARG A 23 4.80 11.83 25.51
N ALA A 24 6.03 12.28 25.31
CA ALA A 24 6.81 13.03 26.29
C ALA A 24 7.29 14.35 25.69
N ARG A 25 7.80 15.25 26.54
CA ARG A 25 8.41 16.51 26.11
C ARG A 25 9.88 16.55 26.52
N LEU A 26 10.74 16.91 25.59
CA LEU A 26 12.16 17.15 25.88
C LEU A 26 12.31 18.50 26.57
N THR A 27 12.34 18.48 27.91
CA THR A 27 12.43 19.69 28.76
C THR A 27 13.84 20.24 28.88
N SER A 28 14.84 19.43 28.57
CA SER A 28 16.23 19.86 28.40
C SER A 28 16.69 19.37 27.04
N LEU A 29 17.28 20.27 26.26
CA LEU A 29 17.79 20.01 24.93
C LEU A 29 19.00 20.90 24.68
N ASP A 30 20.11 20.29 24.26
CA ASP A 30 21.30 20.99 23.79
C ASP A 30 21.17 21.32 22.30
N GLY A 31 20.78 22.57 22.01
CA GLY A 31 20.57 23.06 20.65
C GLY A 31 21.85 23.29 19.85
N GLU A 32 23.02 23.29 20.51
CA GLU A 32 24.33 23.40 19.83
C GLU A 32 24.79 22.03 19.29
N SER A 33 24.19 20.94 19.76
CA SER A 33 24.45 19.60 19.25
C SER A 33 24.00 19.48 17.79
N PRO A 34 24.88 19.03 16.87
CA PRO A 34 24.51 18.86 15.46
C PRO A 34 23.30 17.96 15.24
N LEU A 35 23.06 16.98 16.12
CA LEU A 35 21.89 16.10 16.03
C LEU A 35 20.58 16.83 16.33
N LEU A 36 20.60 17.77 17.28
CA LEU A 36 19.40 18.44 17.80
C LEU A 36 19.24 19.86 17.26
N ALA A 37 20.09 20.27 16.32
CA ALA A 37 20.04 21.58 15.68
C ALA A 37 18.64 21.86 15.09
N GLY A 38 18.06 23.00 15.44
CA GLY A 38 16.74 23.43 14.94
C GLY A 38 15.53 22.80 15.63
N LEU A 39 15.71 21.89 16.60
CA LEU A 39 14.61 21.42 17.45
C LEU A 39 14.25 22.47 18.50
N HIS A 40 12.97 22.58 18.84
CA HIS A 40 12.51 23.50 19.88
C HIS A 40 12.66 22.88 21.29
N GLN A 41 12.92 23.73 22.28
CA GLN A 41 12.71 23.35 23.68
C GLN A 41 11.27 22.88 23.89
N ASP A 42 11.06 21.89 24.73
CA ASP A 42 9.77 21.24 25.00
C ASP A 42 9.11 20.53 23.80
N THR A 43 9.89 20.19 22.76
CA THR A 43 9.38 19.44 21.60
C THR A 43 8.82 18.07 22.00
N GLN A 44 7.77 17.63 21.30
CA GLN A 44 7.08 16.38 21.58
C GLN A 44 7.80 15.21 20.91
N VAL A 45 8.07 14.17 21.70
CA VAL A 45 8.66 12.91 21.25
C VAL A 45 7.83 11.72 21.69
N TRP A 46 7.98 10.60 20.97
CA TRP A 46 7.37 9.32 21.32
C TRP A 46 8.36 8.40 22.03
N MET A 47 8.21 8.27 23.35
CA MET A 47 8.96 7.34 24.18
C MET A 47 8.35 5.95 24.04
N SER A 48 9.19 4.93 23.87
CA SER A 48 8.74 3.53 23.84
C SER A 48 9.85 2.59 24.32
N HIS A 49 10.19 2.68 25.61
CA HIS A 49 11.20 1.84 26.21
C HIS A 49 10.73 1.22 27.53
N GLY A 50 11.07 -0.06 27.73
CA GLY A 50 10.82 -0.79 28.98
C GLY A 50 11.94 -0.62 30.00
N ASP A 51 13.15 -0.31 29.53
CA ASP A 51 14.36 -0.08 30.33
C ASP A 51 14.74 1.40 30.24
N THR A 52 15.54 1.89 31.19
CA THR A 52 16.09 3.25 31.17
C THR A 52 17.59 3.22 31.39
N ILE A 53 18.30 4.17 30.78
CA ILE A 53 19.73 4.37 30.99
C ILE A 53 19.89 5.18 32.27
N LYS A 54 20.32 4.54 33.36
CA LYS A 54 20.50 5.17 34.66
C LYS A 54 21.80 5.94 34.76
N THR A 55 22.88 5.37 34.24
CA THR A 55 24.20 5.99 34.27
C THR A 55 24.88 5.81 32.92
N LEU A 56 25.30 6.91 32.31
CA LEU A 56 26.12 6.87 31.11
C LEU A 56 27.60 6.57 31.46
N PRO A 57 28.36 5.93 30.55
CA PRO A 57 29.80 5.83 30.68
C PRO A 57 30.48 7.19 30.81
N ALA A 58 31.68 7.21 31.42
CA ALA A 58 32.48 8.42 31.51
C ALA A 58 32.82 8.96 30.11
N GLY A 59 32.69 10.28 29.93
CA GLY A 59 32.97 10.97 28.67
C GLY A 59 31.82 11.00 27.66
N TYR A 60 30.68 10.36 27.96
CA TYR A 60 29.47 10.50 27.16
C TYR A 60 28.74 11.79 27.57
N GLU A 61 28.17 12.47 26.60
CA GLU A 61 27.51 13.76 26.80
C GLU A 61 25.99 13.60 26.69
N ILE A 62 25.24 14.04 27.70
CA ILE A 62 23.78 14.08 27.65
C ILE A 62 23.38 15.27 26.78
N LEU A 63 22.57 14.99 25.76
CA LEU A 63 22.09 15.99 24.82
C LEU A 63 20.64 16.41 25.09
N ALA A 64 19.82 15.52 25.63
CA ALA A 64 18.43 15.82 25.95
C ALA A 64 17.89 14.99 27.11
N SER A 65 16.89 15.54 27.80
CA SER A 65 16.21 14.93 28.95
C SER A 65 14.71 15.25 28.97
N THR A 66 13.91 14.37 29.54
CA THR A 66 12.52 14.63 29.96
C THR A 66 12.45 14.76 31.49
N PRO A 67 11.29 15.14 32.07
CA PRO A 67 11.14 15.15 33.53
C PRO A 67 11.32 13.78 34.20
N GLU A 68 11.02 12.70 33.48
CA GLU A 68 11.09 11.32 34.00
C GLU A 68 12.35 10.57 33.54
N VAL A 69 12.99 11.03 32.46
CA VAL A 69 14.14 10.36 31.82
C VAL A 69 15.29 11.35 31.66
N GLU A 70 16.29 11.22 32.52
CA GLU A 70 17.50 12.06 32.51
C GLU A 70 18.30 11.90 31.19
N VAL A 71 18.38 10.67 30.67
CA VAL A 71 19.14 10.36 29.45
C VAL A 71 18.18 10.06 28.30
N ALA A 72 17.55 11.09 27.73
CA ALA A 72 16.66 10.94 26.57
C ALA A 72 17.44 10.91 25.24
N ALA A 73 18.52 11.68 25.15
CA ALA A 73 19.50 11.62 24.06
C ALA A 73 20.92 11.83 24.59
N TYR A 74 21.90 11.18 23.96
CA TYR A 74 23.31 11.32 24.33
C TYR A 74 24.25 11.10 23.14
N LYS A 75 25.50 11.54 23.29
CA LYS A 75 26.58 11.41 22.31
C LYS A 75 27.78 10.67 22.92
N LEU A 76 28.43 9.84 22.10
CA LEU A 76 29.69 9.19 22.44
C LEU A 76 30.88 10.14 22.27
N PRO A 77 31.96 9.99 23.06
CA PRO A 77 33.18 10.77 22.86
C PRO A 77 33.83 10.44 21.51
N GLU A 78 34.50 11.45 20.93
CA GLU A 78 35.39 11.35 19.75
C GLU A 78 34.76 10.89 18.43
N GLN A 79 33.54 10.36 18.43
CA GLN A 79 32.85 9.84 17.25
C GLN A 79 31.45 10.45 17.12
N PRO A 80 30.94 10.64 15.88
CA PRO A 80 29.58 11.12 15.64
C PRO A 80 28.54 10.01 15.87
N THR A 81 28.60 9.33 17.02
CA THR A 81 27.69 8.27 17.41
C THR A 81 26.75 8.78 18.49
N TYR A 82 25.45 8.56 18.28
CA TYR A 82 24.40 9.10 19.12
C TYR A 82 23.45 8.00 19.56
N GLY A 83 22.89 8.15 20.76
CA GLY A 83 21.81 7.31 21.28
C GLY A 83 20.60 8.15 21.65
N ILE A 84 19.41 7.72 21.22
CA ILE A 84 18.12 8.32 21.60
C ILE A 84 17.20 7.25 22.18
N GLN A 85 16.44 7.60 23.22
CA GLN A 85 15.45 6.72 23.86
C GLN A 85 14.02 6.91 23.33
N PHE A 86 13.83 7.76 22.33
CA PHE A 86 12.55 7.97 21.65
C PHE A 86 12.64 7.60 20.16
N HIS A 87 11.48 7.49 19.51
CA HIS A 87 11.33 7.15 18.11
C HIS A 87 11.13 8.40 17.24
N PRO A 88 12.16 8.92 16.54
CA PRO A 88 12.01 10.08 15.66
C PRO A 88 11.27 9.75 14.35
N GLU A 89 11.12 8.48 14.00
CA GLU A 89 10.51 8.01 12.76
C GLU A 89 8.97 8.01 12.79
N VAL A 90 8.35 8.11 13.98
CA VAL A 90 6.89 8.09 14.11
C VAL A 90 6.31 9.50 14.11
N THR A 91 5.11 9.67 13.53
CA THR A 91 4.40 10.96 13.43
C THR A 91 4.07 11.59 14.78
N HIS A 92 4.10 10.81 15.85
CA HIS A 92 3.94 11.29 17.23
C HIS A 92 5.11 12.16 17.71
N SER A 93 6.31 11.97 17.14
CA SER A 93 7.47 12.84 17.37
C SER A 93 7.43 13.99 16.37
N THR A 94 6.95 15.15 16.82
CA THR A 94 6.53 16.25 15.93
C THR A 94 7.68 16.84 15.10
N GLU A 95 8.91 16.75 15.61
CA GLU A 95 10.12 17.25 14.96
C GLU A 95 11.12 16.14 14.63
N GLY A 96 10.67 14.87 14.66
CA GLY A 96 11.52 13.72 14.40
C GLY A 96 12.17 13.73 13.01
N ARG A 97 11.47 14.29 12.00
CA ARG A 97 12.02 14.49 10.65
C ARG A 97 13.25 15.40 10.65
N ILE A 98 13.26 16.48 11.43
CA ILE A 98 14.39 17.42 11.52
C ILE A 98 15.60 16.69 12.13
N LEU A 99 15.38 15.90 13.18
CA LEU A 99 16.44 15.10 13.81
C LEU A 99 17.03 14.07 12.84
N LEU A 100 16.19 13.36 12.10
CA LEU A 100 16.65 12.39 11.09
C LEU A 100 17.41 13.08 9.95
N GLU A 101 16.96 14.25 9.50
CA GLU A 101 17.63 15.06 8.49
C GLU A 101 19.01 15.53 8.97
N ASN A 102 19.11 16.04 10.21
CA ASN A 102 20.37 16.40 10.85
C ASN A 102 21.36 15.23 10.87
N PHE A 103 20.88 14.02 11.17
CA PHE A 103 21.73 12.84 11.21
C PHE A 103 22.17 12.39 9.81
N VAL A 104 21.21 12.16 8.90
CA VAL A 104 21.48 11.58 7.59
C VAL A 104 22.22 12.57 6.67
N VAL A 105 21.78 13.83 6.62
CA VAL A 105 22.35 14.84 5.74
C VAL A 105 23.50 15.57 6.42
N GLY A 106 23.27 16.09 7.62
CA GLY A 106 24.25 16.93 8.32
C GLY A 106 25.46 16.14 8.83
N ILE A 107 25.21 15.08 9.60
CA ILE A 107 26.27 14.32 10.28
C ILE A 107 26.90 13.27 9.36
N CYS A 108 26.08 12.47 8.67
CA CYS A 108 26.57 11.42 7.78
C CYS A 108 26.99 11.95 6.40
N GLY A 109 26.60 13.18 6.03
CA GLY A 109 27.00 13.81 4.78
C GLY A 109 26.35 13.19 3.54
N CYS A 110 25.14 12.63 3.65
CA CYS A 110 24.46 12.04 2.51
C CYS A 110 23.90 13.13 1.57
N ASP A 111 24.25 13.06 0.27
CA ASP A 111 23.94 14.08 -0.75
C ASP A 111 22.46 14.20 -1.16
N GLN A 112 21.56 13.43 -0.55
CA GLN A 112 20.12 13.37 -0.91
C GLN A 112 19.87 13.05 -2.41
N SER A 113 20.75 12.26 -3.03
CA SER A 113 20.66 11.89 -4.44
C SER A 113 19.54 10.89 -4.77
N TRP A 114 18.82 10.41 -3.75
CA TRP A 114 17.65 9.54 -3.93
C TRP A 114 16.41 10.39 -4.19
N THR A 115 16.22 10.77 -5.45
CA THR A 115 15.06 11.53 -5.93
C THR A 115 14.30 10.72 -6.98
N PRO A 116 12.99 10.95 -7.17
CA PRO A 116 12.20 10.24 -8.18
C PRO A 116 12.81 10.31 -9.58
N ASP A 117 13.28 11.48 -10.02
CA ASP A 117 13.87 11.68 -11.35
C ASP A 117 15.17 10.88 -11.52
N HIS A 118 16.08 10.96 -10.53
CA HIS A 118 17.33 10.21 -10.57
C HIS A 118 17.10 8.69 -10.49
N PHE A 119 16.10 8.26 -9.72
CA PHE A 119 15.68 6.86 -9.69
C PHE A 119 15.16 6.40 -11.07
N VAL A 120 14.31 7.19 -11.72
CA VAL A 120 13.79 6.88 -13.05
C VAL A 120 14.93 6.70 -14.05
N ASP A 121 15.85 7.65 -14.13
CA ASP A 121 16.94 7.61 -15.10
C ASP A 121 17.87 6.42 -14.86
N SER A 122 18.30 6.21 -13.61
CA SER A 122 19.18 5.09 -13.25
C SER A 122 18.52 3.72 -13.43
N MET A 123 17.22 3.60 -13.12
CA MET A 123 16.46 2.35 -13.31
C MET A 123 16.24 2.06 -14.80
N VAL A 124 15.95 3.07 -15.61
CA VAL A 124 15.81 2.91 -17.07
C VAL A 124 17.12 2.39 -17.68
N GLU A 125 18.26 2.96 -17.31
CA GLU A 125 19.58 2.49 -17.76
C GLU A 125 19.84 1.04 -17.30
N ALA A 126 19.57 0.72 -16.03
CA ALA A 126 19.74 -0.62 -15.50
C ALA A 126 18.86 -1.66 -16.24
N LEU A 127 17.62 -1.30 -16.56
CA LEU A 127 16.70 -2.14 -17.33
C LEU A 127 17.21 -2.37 -18.76
N GLN A 128 17.70 -1.34 -19.44
CA GLN A 128 18.29 -1.44 -20.78
C GLN A 128 19.53 -2.34 -20.82
N ASN A 129 20.36 -2.30 -19.78
CA ASN A 129 21.55 -3.15 -19.65
C ASN A 129 21.20 -4.60 -19.30
N THR A 130 20.10 -4.82 -18.59
CA THR A 130 19.69 -6.15 -18.12
C THR A 130 18.89 -6.92 -19.18
N ILE A 131 17.99 -6.25 -19.88
CA ILE A 131 17.09 -6.84 -20.87
C ILE A 131 17.78 -6.79 -22.24
N GLY A 132 18.04 -7.96 -22.84
CA GLY A 132 18.71 -8.05 -24.13
C GLY A 132 18.00 -7.23 -25.22
N PRO A 133 18.70 -6.78 -26.27
CA PRO A 133 18.18 -5.81 -27.25
C PRO A 133 16.92 -6.29 -28.00
N ASP A 134 16.78 -7.60 -28.20
CA ASP A 134 15.64 -8.22 -28.91
C ASP A 134 14.66 -8.94 -27.96
N ASP A 135 15.01 -9.01 -26.67
CA ASP A 135 14.18 -9.72 -25.69
C ASP A 135 12.83 -9.00 -25.53
N GLN A 136 11.75 -9.78 -25.50
CA GLN A 136 10.41 -9.28 -25.19
C GLN A 136 10.12 -9.49 -23.70
N VAL A 137 9.37 -8.56 -23.12
CA VAL A 137 8.98 -8.56 -21.70
C VAL A 137 7.47 -8.59 -21.58
N ILE A 138 6.95 -9.53 -20.79
CA ILE A 138 5.52 -9.63 -20.49
C ILE A 138 5.28 -9.04 -19.09
N LEU A 139 4.22 -8.27 -18.92
CA LEU A 139 3.80 -7.73 -17.63
C LEU A 139 2.31 -7.96 -17.40
N GLY A 140 1.95 -8.54 -16.27
CA GLY A 140 0.56 -8.54 -15.78
C GLY A 140 0.19 -7.18 -15.23
N LEU A 141 -0.79 -6.52 -15.86
CA LEU A 141 -1.34 -5.26 -15.39
C LEU A 141 -2.56 -5.54 -14.52
N SER A 142 -2.65 -4.91 -13.35
CA SER A 142 -3.82 -5.03 -12.46
C SER A 142 -4.73 -3.79 -12.51
N GLY A 143 -4.27 -2.70 -13.12
CA GLY A 143 -4.93 -1.38 -13.02
C GLY A 143 -4.61 -0.63 -11.72
N GLY A 144 -3.74 -1.20 -10.88
CA GLY A 144 -3.18 -0.53 -9.71
C GLY A 144 -1.95 0.31 -10.03
N VAL A 145 -1.55 1.16 -9.07
CA VAL A 145 -0.40 2.07 -9.20
C VAL A 145 0.88 1.29 -9.52
N ASP A 146 1.22 0.26 -8.75
CA ASP A 146 2.52 -0.43 -8.86
C ASP A 146 2.74 -1.05 -10.24
N SER A 147 1.76 -1.81 -10.75
CA SER A 147 1.86 -2.38 -12.10
C SER A 147 1.93 -1.32 -13.18
N SER A 148 1.28 -0.17 -12.98
CA SER A 148 1.28 0.93 -13.95
C SER A 148 2.62 1.66 -13.99
N VAL A 149 3.23 1.91 -12.83
CA VAL A 149 4.56 2.54 -12.71
C VAL A 149 5.64 1.61 -13.25
N ALA A 150 5.57 0.32 -12.93
CA ALA A 150 6.45 -0.69 -13.51
C ALA A 150 6.35 -0.72 -15.04
N ALA A 151 5.12 -0.64 -15.58
CA ALA A 151 4.89 -0.59 -17.02
C ALA A 151 5.51 0.65 -17.66
N LEU A 152 5.36 1.82 -17.05
CA LEU A 152 5.94 3.07 -17.56
C LEU A 152 7.48 3.06 -17.55
N LEU A 153 8.10 2.56 -16.47
CA LEU A 153 9.57 2.41 -16.41
C LEU A 153 10.08 1.47 -17.50
N LEU A 154 9.45 0.30 -17.64
CA LEU A 154 9.81 -0.65 -18.69
C LEU A 154 9.56 -0.07 -20.07
N HIS A 155 8.43 0.59 -20.31
CA HIS A 155 8.16 1.21 -21.60
C HIS A 155 9.18 2.30 -21.94
N ARG A 156 9.60 3.12 -20.98
CA ARG A 156 10.66 4.11 -21.19
C ARG A 156 12.01 3.44 -21.49
N ALA A 157 12.29 2.28 -20.91
CA ALA A 157 13.52 1.53 -21.14
C ALA A 157 13.56 0.77 -22.47
N ILE A 158 12.49 0.05 -22.82
CA ILE A 158 12.48 -0.94 -23.92
C ILE A 158 11.41 -0.68 -24.98
N GLY A 159 10.58 0.35 -24.81
CA GLY A 159 9.56 0.79 -25.76
C GLY A 159 8.49 -0.28 -26.04
N PRO A 160 8.19 -0.57 -27.31
CA PRO A 160 7.11 -1.49 -27.71
C PRO A 160 7.41 -2.97 -27.42
N ARG A 161 8.62 -3.30 -26.93
CA ARG A 161 8.99 -4.68 -26.53
C ARG A 161 8.36 -5.11 -25.21
N LEU A 162 7.74 -4.16 -24.49
CA LEU A 162 6.89 -4.44 -23.35
C LEU A 162 5.49 -4.84 -23.84
N HIS A 163 4.99 -5.98 -23.37
CA HIS A 163 3.64 -6.48 -23.63
C HIS A 163 2.88 -6.54 -22.31
N GLY A 164 1.99 -5.58 -22.10
CA GLY A 164 1.07 -5.57 -20.96
C GLY A 164 -0.13 -6.49 -21.22
N ILE A 165 -0.50 -7.31 -20.23
CA ILE A 165 -1.71 -8.12 -20.27
C ILE A 165 -2.60 -7.68 -19.13
N PHE A 166 -3.78 -7.15 -19.45
CA PHE A 166 -4.78 -6.72 -18.46
C PHE A 166 -6.01 -7.62 -18.56
N VAL A 167 -6.27 -8.39 -17.51
CA VAL A 167 -7.36 -9.39 -17.49
C VAL A 167 -8.58 -8.82 -16.78
N ASP A 168 -9.71 -8.74 -17.50
CA ASP A 168 -11.02 -8.56 -16.89
C ASP A 168 -11.51 -9.89 -16.34
N ASN A 169 -11.43 -10.03 -15.02
CA ASN A 169 -11.92 -11.19 -14.29
C ASN A 169 -13.43 -11.11 -13.97
N GLY A 170 -14.12 -10.06 -14.43
CA GLY A 170 -15.52 -9.79 -14.10
C GLY A 170 -15.73 -9.22 -12.70
N LEU A 171 -14.70 -9.18 -11.85
CA LEU A 171 -14.77 -8.76 -10.44
C LEU A 171 -14.16 -7.37 -10.21
N LEU A 172 -13.95 -6.60 -11.27
CA LEU A 172 -13.51 -5.20 -11.22
C LEU A 172 -14.67 -4.27 -10.84
N ARG A 173 -14.37 -3.01 -10.54
CA ARG A 173 -15.40 -1.98 -10.32
C ARG A 173 -16.12 -1.65 -11.63
N GLN A 174 -17.25 -0.98 -11.52
CA GLN A 174 -18.04 -0.58 -12.69
C GLN A 174 -17.18 0.23 -13.67
N ASN A 175 -17.17 -0.18 -14.95
CA ASN A 175 -16.44 0.46 -16.06
C ASN A 175 -14.91 0.54 -15.89
N GLU A 176 -14.35 -0.09 -14.86
CA GLU A 176 -12.91 0.00 -14.55
C GLU A 176 -12.06 -0.52 -15.70
N PHE A 177 -12.44 -1.67 -16.27
CA PHE A 177 -11.66 -2.30 -17.33
C PHE A 177 -11.47 -1.35 -18.53
N ALA A 178 -12.56 -0.73 -18.98
CA ALA A 178 -12.52 0.22 -20.09
C ALA A 178 -11.75 1.50 -19.75
N GLN A 179 -11.94 2.05 -18.54
CA GLN A 179 -11.25 3.26 -18.09
C GLN A 179 -9.73 3.07 -18.00
N VAL A 180 -9.29 1.93 -17.45
CA VAL A 180 -7.87 1.61 -17.30
C VAL A 180 -7.22 1.35 -18.67
N LEU A 181 -7.89 0.62 -19.57
CA LEU A 181 -7.38 0.44 -20.94
C LEU A 181 -7.24 1.76 -21.69
N GLN A 182 -8.24 2.65 -21.60
CA GLN A 182 -8.17 3.97 -22.21
C GLN A 182 -7.02 4.82 -21.65
N ALA A 183 -6.79 4.75 -20.33
CA ALA A 183 -5.69 5.46 -19.70
C ALA A 183 -4.32 4.91 -20.17
N TYR A 184 -4.17 3.60 -20.33
CA TYR A 184 -2.94 3.00 -20.86
C TYR A 184 -2.71 3.32 -22.33
N GLU A 185 -3.76 3.39 -23.15
CA GLU A 185 -3.67 3.82 -24.55
C GLU A 185 -3.13 5.25 -24.65
N GLY A 186 -3.62 6.16 -23.79
CA GLY A 186 -3.11 7.54 -23.70
C GLY A 186 -1.63 7.64 -23.30
N LEU A 187 -1.04 6.58 -22.73
CA LEU A 187 0.36 6.49 -22.35
C LEU A 187 1.25 5.80 -23.40
N GLY A 188 0.67 5.33 -24.51
CA GLY A 188 1.41 4.62 -25.56
C GLY A 188 1.85 3.21 -25.19
N LEU A 189 1.29 2.64 -24.11
CA LEU A 189 1.61 1.29 -23.66
C LEU A 189 0.98 0.24 -24.59
N ASN A 190 1.76 -0.76 -24.99
CA ASN A 190 1.26 -1.93 -25.71
C ASN A 190 0.55 -2.88 -24.73
N VAL A 191 -0.77 -2.72 -24.60
CA VAL A 191 -1.60 -3.48 -23.66
C VAL A 191 -2.66 -4.30 -24.38
N THR A 192 -2.69 -5.60 -24.09
CA THR A 192 -3.76 -6.51 -24.51
C THR A 192 -4.79 -6.62 -23.38
N GLY A 193 -6.01 -6.14 -23.63
CA GLY A 193 -7.16 -6.37 -22.76
C GLY A 193 -7.78 -7.75 -23.00
N VAL A 194 -7.96 -8.53 -21.95
CA VAL A 194 -8.43 -9.92 -22.02
C VAL A 194 -9.73 -10.04 -21.23
N GLN A 195 -10.84 -10.28 -21.92
CA GLN A 195 -12.12 -10.54 -21.26
C GLN A 195 -12.22 -12.00 -20.84
N ALA A 196 -12.24 -12.26 -19.53
CA ALA A 196 -12.26 -13.62 -18.97
C ALA A 196 -13.35 -13.83 -17.91
N ALA A 197 -14.28 -12.89 -17.74
CA ALA A 197 -15.34 -12.98 -16.74
C ALA A 197 -16.09 -14.34 -16.73
N PRO A 198 -16.45 -14.95 -17.88
CA PRO A 198 -17.09 -16.26 -17.90
C PRO A 198 -16.25 -17.37 -17.26
N GLU A 199 -14.93 -17.41 -17.50
CA GLU A 199 -14.04 -18.40 -16.87
C GLU A 199 -13.98 -18.23 -15.35
N PHE A 200 -13.91 -16.99 -14.86
CA PHE A 200 -13.89 -16.72 -13.42
C PHE A 200 -15.23 -17.07 -12.75
N TYR A 201 -16.37 -16.76 -13.37
CA TYR A 201 -17.67 -17.13 -12.84
C TYR A 201 -17.87 -18.65 -12.82
N ALA A 202 -17.40 -19.37 -13.84
CA ALA A 202 -17.43 -20.83 -13.85
C ALA A 202 -16.57 -21.41 -12.70
N ALA A 203 -15.38 -20.85 -12.47
CA ALA A 203 -14.49 -21.29 -11.40
C ALA A 203 -15.02 -20.98 -9.98
N LEU A 204 -15.85 -19.94 -9.85
CA LEU A 204 -16.44 -19.50 -8.57
C LEU A 204 -17.80 -20.13 -8.26
N ALA A 205 -18.40 -20.83 -9.23
CA ALA A 205 -19.72 -21.43 -9.08
C ALA A 205 -19.77 -22.38 -7.86
N GLY A 206 -20.71 -22.12 -6.95
CA GLY A 206 -20.91 -22.91 -5.74
C GLY A 206 -19.90 -22.68 -4.60
N LEU A 207 -18.92 -21.79 -4.77
CA LEU A 207 -17.96 -21.44 -3.72
C LEU A 207 -18.47 -20.30 -2.85
N SER A 208 -18.56 -20.52 -1.54
CA SER A 208 -18.92 -19.50 -0.55
C SER A 208 -17.76 -19.15 0.39
N ASP A 209 -16.87 -20.11 0.66
CA ASP A 209 -15.69 -19.93 1.52
C ASP A 209 -14.72 -18.89 0.91
N PRO A 210 -14.34 -17.83 1.65
CA PRO A 210 -13.47 -16.78 1.15
C PRO A 210 -12.10 -17.28 0.66
N GLU A 211 -11.49 -18.26 1.33
CA GLU A 211 -10.20 -18.80 0.94
C GLU A 211 -10.29 -19.66 -0.31
N ALA A 212 -11.35 -20.46 -0.44
CA ALA A 212 -11.65 -21.19 -1.67
C ALA A 212 -11.85 -20.23 -2.86
N LYS A 213 -12.57 -19.12 -2.65
CA LYS A 213 -12.73 -18.07 -3.68
C LYS A 213 -11.39 -17.46 -4.08
N ARG A 214 -10.55 -17.10 -3.12
CA ARG A 214 -9.19 -16.56 -3.38
C ARG A 214 -8.36 -17.52 -4.23
N LYS A 215 -8.32 -18.80 -3.85
CA LYS A 215 -7.60 -19.85 -4.60
C LYS A 215 -8.13 -20.04 -6.01
N ALA A 216 -9.46 -20.07 -6.17
CA ALA A 216 -10.09 -20.21 -7.49
C ALA A 216 -9.75 -19.03 -8.41
N ILE A 217 -9.88 -17.79 -7.91
CA ILE A 217 -9.55 -16.59 -8.66
C ILE A 217 -8.06 -16.56 -9.03
N GLY A 218 -7.18 -16.84 -8.07
CA GLY A 218 -5.73 -16.86 -8.32
C GLY A 218 -5.34 -17.88 -9.39
N ARG A 219 -5.85 -19.11 -9.29
CA ARG A 219 -5.62 -20.17 -10.28
C ARG A 219 -6.11 -19.77 -11.66
N THR A 220 -7.37 -19.32 -11.77
CA THR A 220 -7.96 -18.96 -13.06
C THR A 220 -7.26 -17.76 -13.69
N PHE A 221 -6.80 -16.80 -12.89
CA PHE A 221 -5.97 -15.70 -13.38
C PHE A 221 -4.66 -16.21 -13.99
N ILE A 222 -3.96 -17.12 -13.32
CA ILE A 222 -2.71 -17.70 -13.83
C ILE A 222 -2.96 -18.46 -15.14
N GLU A 223 -4.02 -19.25 -15.23
CA GLU A 223 -4.38 -20.00 -16.45
C GLU A 223 -4.67 -19.06 -17.63
N VAL A 224 -5.42 -17.99 -17.39
CA VAL A 224 -5.72 -16.97 -18.42
C VAL A 224 -4.45 -16.21 -18.79
N PHE A 225 -3.66 -15.78 -17.81
CA PHE A 225 -2.42 -15.04 -18.06
C PHE A 225 -1.41 -15.87 -18.85
N ASP A 226 -1.18 -17.14 -18.49
CA ASP A 226 -0.27 -18.04 -19.22
C ASP A 226 -0.72 -18.27 -20.67
N ARG A 227 -2.03 -18.48 -20.89
CA ARG A 227 -2.63 -18.60 -22.23
C ARG A 227 -2.32 -17.38 -23.10
N GLU A 228 -2.37 -16.18 -22.55
CA GLU A 228 -2.13 -14.93 -23.28
C GLU A 228 -0.64 -14.63 -23.42
N ALA A 229 0.15 -14.94 -22.40
CA ALA A 229 1.60 -14.79 -22.41
C ALA A 229 2.26 -15.65 -23.49
N GLN A 230 1.78 -16.88 -23.71
CA GLN A 230 2.28 -17.77 -24.76
C GLN A 230 2.08 -17.23 -26.19
N LYS A 231 1.21 -16.24 -26.39
CA LYS A 231 1.02 -15.58 -27.70
C LYS A 231 2.13 -14.58 -28.01
N VAL A 232 2.89 -14.13 -27.01
CA VAL A 232 4.01 -13.20 -27.18
C VAL A 232 5.27 -13.97 -27.57
N GLN A 233 5.56 -13.99 -28.87
CA GLN A 233 6.75 -14.65 -29.39
C GLN A 233 8.03 -13.94 -28.94
N GLY A 234 9.03 -14.72 -28.50
CA GLY A 234 10.32 -14.18 -28.07
C GLY A 234 10.32 -13.57 -26.67
N ALA A 235 9.26 -13.77 -25.88
CA ALA A 235 9.25 -13.44 -24.46
C ALA A 235 10.36 -14.19 -23.72
N ARG A 236 11.22 -13.43 -23.05
CA ARG A 236 12.29 -13.96 -22.19
C ARG A 236 12.18 -13.50 -20.75
N TRP A 237 11.40 -12.45 -20.52
CA TRP A 237 11.23 -11.84 -19.21
C TRP A 237 9.77 -11.74 -18.84
N LEU A 238 9.52 -11.93 -17.55
CA LEU A 238 8.30 -11.55 -16.87
C LEU A 238 8.63 -10.41 -15.92
N ALA A 239 7.95 -9.29 -16.11
CA ALA A 239 8.01 -8.17 -15.20
C ALA A 239 6.99 -8.30 -14.08
N GLN A 240 7.35 -7.82 -12.89
CA GLN A 240 6.47 -7.73 -11.73
C GLN A 240 6.62 -6.36 -11.06
N GLY A 241 5.51 -5.83 -10.54
CA GLY A 241 5.47 -4.59 -9.78
C GLY A 241 5.83 -4.75 -8.30
N THR A 242 6.65 -5.75 -7.95
CA THR A 242 7.05 -6.05 -6.57
C THR A 242 7.70 -4.84 -5.91
N ILE A 243 7.27 -4.48 -4.70
CA ILE A 243 7.82 -3.34 -3.93
C ILE A 243 8.63 -3.81 -2.73
N TYR A 244 9.39 -2.90 -2.11
CA TYR A 244 10.33 -3.24 -1.02
C TYR A 244 9.67 -3.91 0.19
N PRO A 245 8.46 -3.50 0.64
CA PRO A 245 7.73 -4.24 1.68
C PRO A 245 7.51 -5.73 1.35
N ASP A 246 7.21 -6.07 0.09
CA ASP A 246 7.01 -7.47 -0.34
C ASP A 246 8.31 -8.27 -0.23
N VAL A 247 9.46 -7.64 -0.54
CA VAL A 247 10.79 -8.25 -0.43
C VAL A 247 11.12 -8.55 1.04
N ILE A 248 10.90 -7.60 1.94
CA ILE A 248 11.18 -7.77 3.39
C ILE A 248 10.34 -8.92 3.96
N GLU A 249 9.05 -8.97 3.61
CA GLU A 249 8.14 -10.04 4.05
C GLU A 249 8.62 -11.42 3.56
N SER A 250 9.11 -11.51 2.32
CA SER A 250 9.61 -12.78 1.74
C SER A 250 10.91 -13.29 2.36
N VAL A 251 11.79 -12.39 2.81
CA VAL A 251 13.09 -12.73 3.43
C VAL A 251 12.94 -13.08 4.91
N SER A 252 11.92 -12.53 5.58
CA SER A 252 11.68 -12.69 7.02
C SER A 252 11.14 -14.07 7.44
N VAL A 253 11.04 -15.03 6.51
CA VAL A 253 10.57 -16.41 6.75
C VAL A 253 11.67 -17.28 7.41
N LYS A 254 12.10 -16.89 8.61
CA LYS A 254 12.77 -17.77 9.59
C LYS A 254 11.97 -17.88 10.90
N GLY A 255 10.68 -17.55 10.89
CA GLY A 255 9.73 -17.76 11.98
C GLY A 255 8.36 -18.21 11.44
N PRO A 256 7.44 -18.70 12.29
CA PRO A 256 6.17 -19.30 11.89
C PRO A 256 5.16 -18.22 11.49
N ALA A 257 5.48 -17.43 10.47
CA ALA A 257 4.51 -16.58 9.82
C ALA A 257 3.73 -17.45 8.83
N VAL A 258 2.47 -17.70 9.19
CA VAL A 258 1.44 -18.27 8.33
C VAL A 258 1.54 -17.59 6.95
N THR A 259 1.36 -18.38 5.90
CA THR A 259 1.37 -18.08 4.46
C THR A 259 0.37 -17.00 4.03
N ILE A 260 0.40 -15.83 4.68
CA ILE A 260 -0.52 -14.70 4.52
C ILE A 260 0.10 -13.73 3.51
N LYS A 261 0.29 -14.17 2.26
CA LYS A 261 0.38 -13.36 1.02
C LYS A 261 1.04 -14.14 -0.14
N SER A 262 0.51 -15.32 -0.46
CA SER A 262 0.83 -16.00 -1.74
C SER A 262 0.18 -15.34 -2.98
N HIS A 263 -0.35 -14.11 -2.87
CA HIS A 263 -1.31 -13.54 -3.84
C HIS A 263 -1.01 -12.12 -4.34
N HIS A 264 0.14 -11.53 -3.99
CA HIS A 264 0.47 -10.17 -4.44
C HIS A 264 1.48 -10.12 -5.59
N ASN A 265 2.41 -11.07 -5.63
CA ASN A 265 3.18 -11.32 -6.82
C ASN A 265 2.53 -12.48 -7.57
N VAL A 266 2.87 -12.64 -8.85
CA VAL A 266 2.40 -13.74 -9.70
C VAL A 266 3.05 -15.07 -9.22
N GLY A 267 2.92 -15.38 -7.93
CA GLY A 267 3.64 -16.41 -7.18
C GLY A 267 3.04 -17.81 -7.32
N GLY A 268 2.16 -17.99 -8.30
CA GLY A 268 1.66 -19.30 -8.71
C GLY A 268 1.91 -19.59 -10.18
N LEU A 269 2.74 -18.79 -10.86
CA LEU A 269 3.08 -19.08 -12.25
C LEU A 269 3.66 -20.48 -12.35
N PRO A 270 3.22 -21.28 -13.33
CA PRO A 270 3.72 -22.62 -13.46
C PRO A 270 5.24 -22.57 -13.63
N GLU A 271 5.97 -23.47 -12.96
CA GLU A 271 7.43 -23.68 -13.13
C GLU A 271 7.85 -23.82 -14.62
N LYS A 272 6.86 -23.97 -15.51
CA LYS A 272 6.96 -24.21 -16.95
C LYS A 272 7.19 -22.97 -17.82
N MET A 273 7.03 -21.74 -17.33
CA MET A 273 7.09 -20.58 -18.24
C MET A 273 8.51 -20.24 -18.72
N ASN A 274 9.59 -20.74 -18.10
CA ASN A 274 10.98 -20.51 -18.52
C ASN A 274 11.37 -19.02 -18.75
N LEU A 275 10.70 -18.08 -18.09
CA LEU A 275 10.98 -16.64 -18.16
C LEU A 275 11.88 -16.20 -17.00
N LYS A 276 12.76 -15.24 -17.26
CA LYS A 276 13.51 -14.52 -16.22
C LYS A 276 12.63 -13.47 -15.57
N ILE A 277 12.87 -13.15 -14.30
CA ILE A 277 12.09 -12.16 -13.55
C ILE A 277 12.79 -10.79 -13.60
N VAL A 278 12.03 -9.72 -13.79
CA VAL A 278 12.48 -8.33 -13.64
C VAL A 278 11.52 -7.54 -12.74
N GLU A 279 12.04 -6.91 -11.69
CA GLU A 279 11.27 -6.23 -10.64
C GLU A 279 11.78 -4.79 -10.45
N PRO A 280 11.37 -3.83 -11.29
CA PRO A 280 11.94 -2.48 -11.27
C PRO A 280 11.63 -1.69 -9.99
N LEU A 281 10.57 -2.06 -9.25
CA LEU A 281 10.12 -1.33 -8.06
C LEU A 281 10.61 -1.93 -6.74
N ARG A 282 11.42 -2.99 -6.79
CA ARG A 282 11.76 -3.81 -5.62
C ARG A 282 12.47 -3.09 -4.48
N MET A 283 12.98 -1.88 -4.70
CA MET A 283 13.68 -1.04 -3.73
C MET A 283 12.85 0.15 -3.24
N LEU A 284 11.60 0.28 -3.71
CA LEU A 284 10.72 1.41 -3.38
C LEU A 284 9.66 1.03 -2.35
N PHE A 285 9.31 1.99 -1.50
CA PHE A 285 8.08 2.00 -0.72
C PHE A 285 6.88 2.51 -1.53
N LYS A 286 5.69 2.36 -0.97
CA LYS A 286 4.41 2.59 -1.70
C LYS A 286 4.18 4.06 -2.04
N ASP A 287 4.61 4.96 -1.16
CA ASP A 287 4.65 6.40 -1.36
C ASP A 287 5.66 6.77 -2.46
N GLU A 288 6.88 6.24 -2.40
CA GLU A 288 7.90 6.49 -3.43
C GLU A 288 7.45 6.00 -4.82
N VAL A 289 6.75 4.87 -4.90
CA VAL A 289 6.14 4.41 -6.17
C VAL A 289 5.17 5.44 -6.74
N ARG A 290 4.39 6.15 -5.89
CA ARG A 290 3.52 7.22 -6.36
C ARG A 290 4.32 8.42 -6.85
N GLU A 291 5.35 8.83 -6.13
CA GLU A 291 6.22 9.95 -6.54
C GLU A 291 6.92 9.67 -7.87
N VAL A 292 7.46 8.45 -8.04
CA VAL A 292 8.03 7.97 -9.31
C VAL A 292 6.97 7.93 -10.41
N GLY A 293 5.75 7.48 -10.10
CA GLY A 293 4.62 7.51 -11.03
C GLY A 293 4.29 8.91 -11.51
N ALA A 294 4.27 9.90 -10.61
CA ALA A 294 4.05 11.30 -10.94
C ALA A 294 5.16 11.85 -11.85
N ALA A 295 6.43 11.57 -11.53
CA ALA A 295 7.58 11.98 -12.34
C ALA A 295 7.54 11.37 -13.77
N LEU A 296 6.98 10.16 -13.91
CA LEU A 296 6.76 9.49 -15.20
C LEU A 296 5.52 9.98 -15.96
N GLY A 297 4.74 10.91 -15.41
CA GLY A 297 3.53 11.43 -16.03
C GLY A 297 2.32 10.49 -15.95
N LEU A 298 2.26 9.62 -14.94
CA LEU A 298 1.11 8.75 -14.71
C LEU A 298 -0.14 9.62 -14.42
N PRO A 299 -1.29 9.37 -15.05
CA PRO A 299 -2.49 10.16 -14.84
C PRO A 299 -2.98 10.09 -13.39
N GLU A 300 -3.45 11.22 -12.86
CA GLU A 300 -3.96 11.35 -11.49
C GLU A 300 -5.03 10.32 -11.13
N VAL A 301 -5.86 9.94 -12.12
CA VAL A 301 -6.92 8.93 -11.95
C VAL A 301 -6.38 7.54 -11.59
N ILE A 302 -5.16 7.20 -12.02
CA ILE A 302 -4.46 5.98 -11.62
C ILE A 302 -3.65 6.25 -10.35
N LEU A 303 -2.94 7.36 -10.30
CA LEU A 303 -1.99 7.68 -9.25
C LEU A 303 -2.64 7.76 -7.86
N HIS A 304 -3.78 8.43 -7.72
CA HIS A 304 -4.49 8.60 -6.44
C HIS A 304 -5.54 7.53 -6.18
N ARG A 305 -5.59 6.50 -7.01
CA ARG A 305 -6.57 5.44 -6.88
C ARG A 305 -6.40 4.70 -5.54
N HIS A 306 -7.51 4.47 -4.86
CA HIS A 306 -7.53 3.60 -3.67
C HIS A 306 -7.05 2.20 -4.02
N PRO A 307 -6.31 1.53 -3.12
CA PRO A 307 -5.96 0.13 -3.29
C PRO A 307 -7.21 -0.72 -3.54
N PHE A 308 -7.14 -1.59 -4.56
CA PHE A 308 -8.18 -2.56 -4.87
C PHE A 308 -7.59 -3.97 -4.75
N PRO A 309 -8.26 -4.90 -4.04
CA PRO A 309 -7.72 -6.23 -3.81
C PRO A 309 -7.64 -7.02 -5.13
N GLY A 310 -6.64 -7.90 -5.27
CA GLY A 310 -6.51 -8.77 -6.45
C GLY A 310 -7.76 -9.61 -6.75
N PRO A 311 -8.40 -10.25 -5.75
CA PRO A 311 -9.70 -10.91 -5.92
C PRO A 311 -10.90 -9.98 -6.21
N GLY A 312 -10.68 -8.67 -6.23
CA GLY A 312 -11.67 -7.64 -6.51
C GLY A 312 -12.93 -7.76 -5.67
N LEU A 313 -14.08 -7.66 -6.33
CA LEU A 313 -15.40 -7.82 -5.71
C LEU A 313 -15.67 -9.23 -5.19
N GLY A 314 -14.87 -10.24 -5.57
CA GLY A 314 -15.02 -11.62 -5.10
C GLY A 314 -14.88 -11.79 -3.59
N ILE A 315 -14.19 -10.88 -2.92
CA ILE A 315 -14.09 -10.82 -1.44
C ILE A 315 -14.99 -9.75 -0.81
N ARG A 316 -15.64 -8.91 -1.62
CA ARG A 316 -16.62 -7.91 -1.15
C ARG A 316 -18.06 -8.39 -1.27
N ILE A 317 -18.30 -9.53 -1.92
CA ILE A 317 -19.57 -10.24 -1.91
C ILE A 317 -19.44 -11.39 -0.93
N LEU A 318 -20.23 -11.36 0.15
CA LEU A 318 -20.25 -12.44 1.13
C LEU A 318 -21.09 -13.61 0.62
N GLY A 319 -20.55 -14.82 0.75
CA GLY A 319 -21.14 -16.03 0.19
C GLY A 319 -20.75 -16.25 -1.28
N ASP A 320 -21.66 -16.90 -2.01
CA ASP A 320 -21.49 -17.29 -3.42
C ASP A 320 -21.53 -16.09 -4.37
N ILE A 321 -20.74 -16.20 -5.45
CA ILE A 321 -20.58 -15.18 -6.48
C ILE A 321 -21.42 -15.55 -7.70
N THR A 322 -22.29 -14.62 -8.11
CA THR A 322 -23.07 -14.74 -9.35
C THR A 322 -22.97 -13.44 -10.15
N PRO A 323 -23.13 -13.46 -11.48
CA PRO A 323 -23.09 -12.25 -12.31
C PRO A 323 -24.05 -11.16 -11.80
N GLU A 324 -25.24 -11.54 -11.34
CA GLU A 324 -26.27 -10.59 -10.84
C GLU A 324 -25.83 -9.93 -9.52
N LYS A 325 -25.15 -10.67 -8.63
CA LYS A 325 -24.59 -10.11 -7.39
C LYS A 325 -23.45 -9.15 -7.68
N VAL A 326 -22.61 -9.49 -8.66
CA VAL A 326 -21.48 -8.66 -9.07
C VAL A 326 -21.98 -7.35 -9.68
N GLU A 327 -22.91 -7.40 -10.63
CA GLU A 327 -23.52 -6.21 -11.23
C GLU A 327 -24.18 -5.32 -10.16
N LEU A 328 -24.93 -5.93 -9.24
CA LEU A 328 -25.58 -5.21 -8.14
C LEU A 328 -24.57 -4.46 -7.27
N LEU A 329 -23.48 -5.13 -6.88
CA LEU A 329 -22.43 -4.52 -6.06
C LEU A 329 -21.65 -3.45 -6.84
N GLN A 330 -21.34 -3.68 -8.12
CA GLN A 330 -20.66 -2.70 -8.98
C GLN A 330 -21.43 -1.38 -9.03
N ARG A 331 -22.76 -1.44 -9.15
CA ARG A 331 -23.61 -0.23 -9.16
C ARG A 331 -23.61 0.48 -7.83
N ALA A 332 -23.73 -0.25 -6.72
CA ALA A 332 -23.72 0.34 -5.38
C ALA A 332 -22.35 0.97 -5.03
N ASP A 333 -21.25 0.26 -5.34
CA ASP A 333 -19.88 0.77 -5.17
C ASP A 333 -19.65 1.99 -6.07
N GLY A 334 -20.13 1.96 -7.31
CA GLY A 334 -20.05 3.10 -8.24
C GLY A 334 -20.70 4.37 -7.68
N VAL A 335 -21.91 4.26 -7.12
CA VAL A 335 -22.58 5.40 -6.46
C VAL A 335 -21.75 5.94 -5.30
N PHE A 336 -21.27 5.06 -4.41
CA PHE A 336 -20.51 5.47 -3.24
C PHE A 336 -19.19 6.16 -3.60
N ILE A 337 -18.41 5.56 -4.50
CA ILE A 337 -17.11 6.08 -4.92
C ILE A 337 -17.25 7.39 -5.70
N ASN A 338 -18.24 7.52 -6.56
CA ASN A 338 -18.46 8.76 -7.31
C ASN A 338 -18.84 9.92 -6.38
N LEU A 339 -19.71 9.69 -5.39
CA LEU A 339 -20.07 10.70 -4.40
C LEU A 339 -18.88 11.09 -3.51
N LEU A 340 -18.03 10.14 -3.11
CA LEU A 340 -16.79 10.46 -2.38
C LEU A 340 -15.91 11.43 -3.19
N LYS A 341 -15.78 11.23 -4.50
CA LYS A 341 -15.01 12.12 -5.39
C LYS A 341 -15.69 13.48 -5.54
N GLU A 342 -16.99 13.51 -5.82
CA GLU A 342 -17.78 14.74 -5.98
C GLU A 342 -17.74 15.63 -4.74
N ARG A 343 -17.62 15.04 -3.55
CA ARG A 343 -17.56 15.75 -2.26
C ARG A 343 -16.15 16.03 -1.76
N GLY A 344 -15.12 15.68 -2.53
CA GLY A 344 -13.71 15.85 -2.12
C GLY A 344 -13.31 15.00 -0.91
N LEU A 345 -14.04 13.91 -0.63
CA LEU A 345 -13.79 13.00 0.48
C LEU A 345 -12.96 11.78 0.08
N TYR A 346 -12.76 11.56 -1.23
CA TYR A 346 -12.02 10.40 -1.74
C TYR A 346 -10.57 10.39 -1.23
N ASP A 347 -9.85 11.51 -1.36
CA ASP A 347 -8.44 11.62 -0.96
C ASP A 347 -8.25 11.70 0.55
N ALA A 348 -9.30 12.07 1.29
CA ALA A 348 -9.32 12.04 2.75
C ALA A 348 -9.47 10.61 3.32
N THR A 349 -9.74 9.62 2.47
CA THR A 349 -9.86 8.20 2.85
C THR A 349 -8.77 7.38 2.19
N TRP A 350 -8.20 6.43 2.93
CA TRP A 350 -7.17 5.54 2.41
C TRP A 350 -7.77 4.48 1.47
N GLN A 351 -8.91 3.94 1.86
CA GLN A 351 -9.66 2.97 1.07
C GLN A 351 -11.15 3.10 1.36
N ALA A 352 -11.96 3.06 0.31
CA ALA A 352 -13.40 2.96 0.40
C ALA A 352 -13.98 1.90 -0.54
N GLY A 353 -15.14 1.36 -0.18
CA GLY A 353 -15.91 0.47 -1.03
C GLY A 353 -17.19 -0.05 -0.39
N ALA A 354 -18.02 -0.69 -1.21
CA ALA A 354 -19.24 -1.37 -0.77
C ALA A 354 -19.01 -2.88 -0.59
N ILE A 355 -19.74 -3.49 0.35
CA ILE A 355 -19.73 -4.93 0.66
C ILE A 355 -21.18 -5.44 0.59
N LEU A 356 -21.44 -6.45 -0.24
CA LEU A 356 -22.77 -7.06 -0.35
C LEU A 356 -22.95 -8.15 0.72
N LEU A 357 -23.94 -7.98 1.59
CA LEU A 357 -24.23 -8.93 2.66
C LEU A 357 -25.18 -10.04 2.21
N PRO A 358 -25.09 -11.27 2.77
CA PRO A 358 -25.92 -12.41 2.37
C PRO A 358 -27.24 -12.44 3.15
N VAL A 359 -27.80 -11.26 3.44
CA VAL A 359 -29.04 -11.08 4.19
C VAL A 359 -30.00 -10.19 3.42
N GLN A 360 -31.29 -10.38 3.67
CA GLN A 360 -32.35 -9.55 3.13
C GLN A 360 -33.00 -8.75 4.24
N SER A 361 -33.48 -7.56 3.90
CA SER A 361 -34.20 -6.68 4.82
C SER A 361 -35.58 -6.38 4.26
N VAL A 362 -36.56 -6.19 5.14
CA VAL A 362 -37.85 -5.63 4.75
C VAL A 362 -37.68 -4.12 4.56
N GLY A 363 -38.18 -3.60 3.45
CA GLY A 363 -38.24 -2.17 3.15
C GLY A 363 -39.64 -1.77 2.72
N VAL A 364 -39.90 -0.47 2.74
CA VAL A 364 -41.05 0.13 2.07
C VAL A 364 -40.48 1.11 1.05
N MET A 365 -40.68 0.81 -0.23
CA MET A 365 -40.29 1.69 -1.32
C MET A 365 -41.55 2.06 -2.11
N GLY A 366 -41.94 3.33 -2.09
CA GLY A 366 -43.26 3.74 -2.55
C GLY A 366 -44.36 3.13 -1.66
N ASP A 367 -45.36 2.52 -2.27
CA ASP A 367 -46.51 1.89 -1.58
C ASP A 367 -46.38 0.36 -1.42
N GLU A 368 -45.26 -0.24 -1.83
CA GLU A 368 -45.05 -1.69 -1.82
C GLU A 368 -44.00 -2.14 -0.79
N ARG A 369 -44.22 -3.33 -0.20
CA ARG A 369 -43.24 -3.98 0.67
C ARG A 369 -42.17 -4.65 -0.19
N THR A 370 -40.91 -4.35 0.09
CA THR A 370 -39.76 -4.95 -0.60
C THR A 370 -39.00 -5.89 0.35
N TYR A 371 -38.40 -6.93 -0.23
CA TYR A 371 -37.48 -7.84 0.48
C TYR A 371 -36.20 -7.98 -0.33
N GLU A 372 -35.28 -7.06 -0.11
CA GLU A 372 -34.07 -6.88 -0.93
C GLU A 372 -32.80 -6.96 -0.07
N ARG A 373 -31.63 -6.91 -0.72
CA ARG A 373 -30.34 -7.14 -0.05
C ARG A 373 -29.88 -5.92 0.74
N VAL A 374 -28.94 -6.17 1.65
CA VAL A 374 -28.26 -5.15 2.43
C VAL A 374 -26.84 -4.95 1.89
N VAL A 375 -26.41 -3.68 1.80
CA VAL A 375 -25.02 -3.32 1.50
C VAL A 375 -24.39 -2.60 2.70
N ALA A 376 -23.16 -2.97 3.03
CA ALA A 376 -22.34 -2.25 3.99
C ALA A 376 -21.34 -1.36 3.26
N LEU A 377 -21.31 -0.08 3.62
CA LEU A 377 -20.30 0.86 3.20
C LEU A 377 -19.11 0.74 4.16
N ARG A 378 -17.90 0.62 3.62
CA ARG A 378 -16.66 0.62 4.39
C ARG A 378 -15.75 1.72 3.87
N ALA A 379 -15.29 2.60 4.75
CA ALA A 379 -14.22 3.54 4.47
C ALA A 379 -13.26 3.60 5.66
N VAL A 380 -11.97 3.69 5.39
CA VAL A 380 -10.94 3.71 6.42
C VAL A 380 -9.92 4.82 6.18
N THR A 381 -9.33 5.30 7.27
CA THR A 381 -8.12 6.11 7.28
C THR A 381 -6.96 5.27 7.77
N SER A 382 -5.78 5.44 7.17
CA SER A 382 -4.59 4.68 7.51
C SER A 382 -3.36 5.46 7.06
N VAL A 383 -2.25 5.29 7.78
CA VAL A 383 -0.94 5.85 7.40
C VAL A 383 -0.12 4.82 6.63
N ASP A 384 -0.19 3.54 7.01
CA ASP A 384 0.70 2.47 6.53
C ASP A 384 -0.03 1.24 5.96
N GLY A 385 -1.37 1.22 6.01
CA GLY A 385 -2.19 0.07 5.63
C GLY A 385 -2.12 -1.12 6.60
N MET A 386 -1.31 -1.05 7.66
CA MET A 386 -1.21 -2.08 8.71
C MET A 386 -2.15 -1.79 9.88
N THR A 387 -2.31 -0.51 10.21
CA THR A 387 -3.30 -0.03 11.19
C THR A 387 -4.29 0.91 10.50
N ALA A 388 -5.58 0.73 10.78
CA ALA A 388 -6.62 1.52 10.13
C ALA A 388 -7.76 1.82 11.11
N ASP A 389 -8.26 3.05 11.05
CA ASP A 389 -9.48 3.47 11.74
C ASP A 389 -10.61 3.66 10.73
N TRP A 390 -11.86 3.50 11.16
CA TRP A 390 -13.01 3.78 10.30
C TRP A 390 -13.08 5.28 10.01
N ALA A 391 -13.44 5.65 8.78
CA ALA A 391 -13.46 7.06 8.40
C ALA A 391 -14.67 7.78 9.01
N HIS A 392 -14.46 8.93 9.65
CA HIS A 392 -15.54 9.75 10.19
C HIS A 392 -16.23 10.56 9.08
N LEU A 393 -16.94 9.88 8.17
CA LEU A 393 -17.64 10.51 7.06
C LEU A 393 -18.84 11.34 7.57
N PRO A 394 -19.10 12.53 7.00
CA PRO A 394 -20.21 13.38 7.46
C PRO A 394 -21.56 12.66 7.39
N TYR A 395 -22.41 12.83 8.41
CA TYR A 395 -23.72 12.19 8.45
C TYR A 395 -24.61 12.55 7.26
N ASP A 396 -24.59 13.81 6.81
CA ASP A 396 -25.35 14.26 5.64
C ASP A 396 -24.87 13.57 4.35
N PHE A 397 -23.57 13.30 4.25
CA PHE A 397 -23.00 12.54 3.14
C PHE A 397 -23.46 11.07 3.17
N LEU A 398 -23.40 10.42 4.34
CA LEU A 398 -23.88 9.04 4.50
C LEU A 398 -25.37 8.92 4.17
N ALA A 399 -26.18 9.91 4.56
CA ALA A 399 -27.60 9.98 4.22
C ALA A 399 -27.82 10.11 2.70
N GLU A 400 -27.05 10.97 2.02
CA GLU A 400 -27.09 11.12 0.57
C GLU A 400 -26.73 9.82 -0.16
N VAL A 401 -25.62 9.17 0.23
CA VAL A 401 -25.18 7.90 -0.37
C VAL A 401 -26.25 6.82 -0.17
N SER A 402 -26.77 6.68 1.05
CA SER A 402 -27.82 5.72 1.38
C SER A 402 -29.05 5.90 0.49
N ASN A 403 -29.54 7.14 0.40
CA ASN A 403 -30.70 7.47 -0.44
C ASN A 403 -30.44 7.20 -1.92
N LYS A 404 -29.27 7.55 -2.45
CA LYS A 404 -28.95 7.30 -3.86
C LYS A 404 -28.85 5.80 -4.18
N ILE A 405 -28.20 5.01 -3.31
CA ILE A 405 -28.09 3.57 -3.51
C ILE A 405 -29.49 2.93 -3.51
N ILE A 406 -30.31 3.19 -2.50
CA ILE A 406 -31.65 2.58 -2.38
C ILE A 406 -32.54 2.94 -3.58
N ASN A 407 -32.48 4.19 -4.06
CA ASN A 407 -33.34 4.65 -5.16
C ASN A 407 -32.84 4.24 -6.56
N GLN A 408 -31.53 4.11 -6.74
CA GLN A 408 -30.93 3.88 -8.08
C GLN A 408 -30.53 2.42 -8.31
N VAL A 409 -30.37 1.62 -7.26
CA VAL A 409 -29.86 0.25 -7.34
C VAL A 409 -30.93 -0.74 -6.92
N ARG A 410 -31.81 -1.09 -7.88
CA ARG A 410 -32.87 -2.09 -7.67
C ARG A 410 -32.27 -3.40 -7.16
N GLY A 411 -32.77 -3.91 -6.03
CA GLY A 411 -32.23 -5.08 -5.35
C GLY A 411 -31.46 -4.78 -4.06
N ILE A 412 -31.31 -3.51 -3.68
CA ILE A 412 -30.80 -3.06 -2.38
C ILE A 412 -31.82 -2.11 -1.74
N ASN A 413 -32.29 -2.45 -0.53
CA ASN A 413 -33.23 -1.60 0.22
C ASN A 413 -32.73 -1.15 1.59
N ARG A 414 -31.49 -1.49 1.92
CA ARG A 414 -30.87 -1.17 3.19
C ARG A 414 -29.39 -0.92 3.00
N VAL A 415 -28.91 0.16 3.57
CA VAL A 415 -27.50 0.55 3.59
C VAL A 415 -27.06 0.72 5.04
N VAL A 416 -25.91 0.17 5.38
CA VAL A 416 -25.26 0.34 6.69
C VAL A 416 -23.84 0.87 6.49
N TYR A 417 -23.25 1.45 7.54
CA TYR A 417 -21.85 1.89 7.55
C TYR A 417 -21.12 1.13 8.64
N ASP A 418 -19.96 0.57 8.30
CA ASP A 418 -19.09 -0.20 9.20
C ASP A 418 -18.29 0.71 10.14
#